data_AF-A0A9X3XG15-F1
#
_entry.id   AF-A0A9X3XG15-F1
#
_cell.length_a   1.000
_cell.length_b   1.000
_cell.length_c   1.000
_cell.angle_alpha   90.00
_cell.angle_beta   90.00
_cell.angle_gamma   90.00
#
_symmetry.space_group_name_H-M   'P 1'
#
loop_
_entity.id
_entity.type
_entity.pdbx_description
1 polymer ?
#
loop_
_entity_poly.entity_id
_entity_poly.type
_entity_poly.pdbx_seq_one_letter_code
_entity_poly.pdbx_strand_id
1 'polypeptide(L)'
;MSAPMTMDEPRLAESLADPELRRFLLDFVRRRVSPADADDIVQTVLCEALTAKNRPDNGAELRKYLLGIARHKVADAHRRTAREEVRDPPELVASPPPVEEEALMRWAERQAPATEEAKKTLTWMAREGEGEKLESIAEEEQVPAARVRQRVSRMRRWMKERWLAELAAVAALAVLAVVLWRVAQDAEDPEEAILPLPDRVPAPSDTPLDRARALRADALWWCERGSYRICVEELDAAKQLDPTGDQAPEVQAAREQARRALTTPPPVPTSTERDTKGEVDEKAPAPKKVAPPPKPVPTSVKPKLDPELLDRGTENEKAKPVPKQRKKGDDDFLKK
;
A
#
# COMPACT_ATOMS: atom_id res chain seq x y z
N MET A 1 -46.04 -2.90 33.61
CA MET A 1 -45.43 -1.56 33.44
C MET A 1 -44.72 -1.58 32.10
N SER A 2 -45.39 -1.09 31.04
CA SER A 2 -44.83 -1.05 29.69
C SER A 2 -43.85 0.11 29.58
N ALA A 3 -42.63 -0.15 29.13
CA ALA A 3 -41.66 0.89 28.85
C ALA A 3 -42.14 1.76 27.67
N PRO A 4 -41.93 3.09 27.71
CA PRO A 4 -42.24 3.95 26.57
C PRO A 4 -41.34 3.57 25.40
N MET A 5 -41.93 3.12 24.28
CA MET A 5 -41.19 2.94 23.03
C MET A 5 -40.74 4.31 22.53
N THR A 6 -39.46 4.62 22.73
CA THR A 6 -38.80 5.83 22.25
C THR A 6 -38.76 5.83 20.73
N MET A 7 -39.33 6.88 20.12
CA MET A 7 -39.47 7.07 18.66
C MET A 7 -38.14 7.19 17.88
N ASP A 8 -36.98 6.99 18.53
CA ASP A 8 -35.63 7.03 17.91
C ASP A 8 -35.13 5.65 17.42
N GLU A 9 -35.76 4.56 17.84
CA GLU A 9 -35.39 3.19 17.45
C GLU A 9 -35.41 2.91 15.92
N PRO A 10 -36.36 3.42 15.11
CA PRO A 10 -36.40 3.12 13.67
C PRO A 10 -35.27 3.78 12.86
N ARG A 11 -34.86 5.00 13.21
CA ARG A 11 -33.79 5.74 12.48
C ARG A 11 -32.42 5.06 12.63
N LEU A 12 -32.22 4.40 13.77
CA LEU A 12 -30.96 3.73 14.07
C LEU A 12 -30.85 2.36 13.41
N ALA A 13 -31.97 1.65 13.22
CA ALA A 13 -32.01 0.43 12.42
C ALA A 13 -31.69 0.72 10.95
N GLU A 14 -32.15 1.86 10.44
CA GLU A 14 -31.92 2.31 9.07
C GLU A 14 -30.42 2.55 8.78
N SER A 15 -29.69 3.11 9.74
CA SER A 15 -28.24 3.34 9.61
C SER A 15 -27.42 2.03 9.56
N LEU A 16 -27.88 0.96 10.20
CA LEU A 16 -27.26 -0.37 10.09
C LEU A 16 -27.67 -1.12 8.83
N ALA A 17 -28.81 -0.75 8.22
CA ALA A 17 -29.29 -1.34 6.99
C ALA A 17 -28.58 -0.81 5.73
N ASP A 18 -27.68 0.17 5.87
CA ASP A 18 -26.88 0.74 4.78
C ASP A 18 -26.03 -0.35 4.07
N PRO A 19 -26.27 -0.63 2.77
CA PRO A 19 -25.50 -1.59 2.00
C PRO A 19 -24.02 -1.23 1.87
N GLU A 20 -23.68 0.06 1.87
CA GLU A 20 -22.28 0.50 1.79
C GLU A 20 -21.52 0.16 3.08
N LEU A 21 -22.18 0.30 4.23
CA LEU A 21 -21.63 -0.09 5.52
C LEU A 21 -21.41 -1.60 5.60
N ARG A 22 -22.37 -2.41 5.13
CA ARG A 22 -22.22 -3.87 5.05
C ARG A 22 -21.05 -4.25 4.16
N ARG A 23 -20.95 -3.64 2.96
CA ARG A 23 -19.84 -3.91 2.03
C ARG A 23 -18.49 -3.53 2.62
N PHE A 24 -18.41 -2.39 3.30
CA PHE A 24 -17.22 -1.96 4.00
C PHE A 24 -16.76 -2.96 5.08
N LEU A 25 -17.70 -3.45 5.90
CA LEU A 25 -17.38 -4.47 6.91
C LEU A 25 -16.95 -5.79 6.27
N LEU A 26 -17.64 -6.21 5.21
CA LEU A 26 -17.32 -7.43 4.48
C LEU A 26 -15.93 -7.37 3.85
N ASP A 27 -15.58 -6.26 3.20
CA ASP A 27 -14.24 -6.04 2.64
C ASP A 27 -13.15 -6.00 3.72
N PHE A 28 -13.47 -5.51 4.92
CA PHE A 28 -12.56 -5.54 6.06
C PHE A 28 -12.36 -6.96 6.58
N VAL A 29 -13.44 -7.74 6.73
CA VAL A 29 -13.41 -9.09 7.30
C VAL A 29 -12.80 -10.09 6.32
N ARG A 30 -13.17 -10.06 5.03
CA ARG A 30 -12.66 -10.98 3.99
C ARG A 30 -11.15 -10.94 3.79
N ARG A 31 -10.50 -9.84 4.18
CA ARG A 31 -9.03 -9.72 4.15
C ARG A 31 -8.31 -10.44 5.29
N ARG A 32 -9.05 -11.04 6.24
CA ARG A 32 -8.50 -11.57 7.50
C ARG A 32 -8.96 -12.98 7.81
N VAL A 33 -10.15 -13.37 7.36
CA VAL A 33 -10.71 -14.70 7.61
C VAL A 33 -11.07 -15.40 6.31
N SER A 34 -11.35 -16.70 6.39
CA SER A 34 -11.80 -17.48 5.23
C SER A 34 -13.07 -16.87 4.61
N PRO A 35 -13.30 -17.05 3.30
CA PRO A 35 -14.53 -16.59 2.66
C PRO A 35 -15.80 -17.17 3.29
N ALA A 36 -15.72 -18.38 3.86
CA ALA A 36 -16.83 -19.07 4.51
C ALA A 36 -17.23 -18.37 5.83
N ASP A 37 -16.25 -17.91 6.62
CA ASP A 37 -16.51 -17.27 7.92
C ASP A 37 -16.86 -15.78 7.80
N ALA A 38 -16.54 -15.16 6.66
CA ALA A 38 -16.61 -13.72 6.51
C ALA A 38 -18.05 -13.17 6.63
N ASP A 39 -19.01 -13.79 5.96
CA ASP A 39 -20.40 -13.35 6.00
C ASP A 39 -21.03 -13.59 7.39
N ASP A 40 -20.69 -14.70 8.04
CA ASP A 40 -21.15 -15.04 9.40
C ASP A 40 -20.61 -14.06 10.46
N ILE A 41 -19.34 -13.67 10.35
CA ILE A 41 -18.75 -12.65 11.22
C ILE A 41 -19.44 -11.31 11.01
N VAL A 42 -19.65 -10.87 9.77
CA VAL A 42 -20.35 -9.61 9.49
C VAL A 42 -21.76 -9.62 10.05
N GLN A 43 -22.50 -10.71 9.88
CA GLN A 43 -23.82 -10.88 10.46
C GLN A 43 -23.77 -10.79 11.99
N THR A 44 -22.82 -11.48 12.63
CA THR A 44 -22.65 -11.45 14.09
C THR A 44 -22.36 -10.03 14.59
N VAL A 45 -21.48 -9.28 13.90
CA VAL A 45 -21.15 -7.89 14.24
C VAL A 45 -22.38 -6.99 14.17
N LEU A 46 -23.19 -7.12 13.11
CA LEU A 46 -24.42 -6.33 12.95
C LEU A 46 -25.47 -6.69 14.00
N CYS A 47 -25.65 -7.97 14.32
CA CYS A 47 -26.54 -8.42 15.39
C CYS A 47 -26.11 -7.89 16.77
N GLU A 48 -24.83 -7.92 17.09
CA GLU A 48 -24.33 -7.34 18.35
C GLU A 48 -24.55 -5.84 18.40
N ALA A 49 -24.30 -5.13 17.30
CA ALA A 49 -24.55 -3.71 17.21
C ALA A 49 -26.04 -3.35 17.32
N LEU A 50 -26.95 -4.21 16.83
CA LEU A 50 -28.40 -4.03 16.99
C LEU A 50 -28.84 -4.12 18.45
N THR A 51 -28.20 -4.98 19.24
CA THR A 51 -28.55 -5.20 20.67
C THR A 51 -27.81 -4.28 21.65
N ALA A 52 -26.81 -3.53 21.18
CA ALA A 52 -25.97 -2.69 22.02
C ALA A 52 -26.68 -1.40 22.47
N LYS A 53 -26.77 -1.19 23.79
CA LYS A 53 -27.45 -0.01 24.39
C LYS A 53 -26.71 1.32 24.16
N ASN A 54 -25.38 1.30 24.03
CA ASN A 54 -24.54 2.50 23.96
C ASN A 54 -23.87 2.65 22.57
N ARG A 55 -24.59 2.28 21.51
CA ARG A 55 -24.10 2.44 20.13
C ARG A 55 -24.08 3.92 19.74
N PRO A 56 -23.05 4.42 19.04
CA PRO A 56 -23.05 5.79 18.50
C PRO A 56 -24.05 5.97 17.35
N ASP A 57 -24.72 7.13 17.31
CA ASP A 57 -25.69 7.46 16.25
C ASP A 57 -25.04 8.11 15.02
N ASN A 58 -23.84 8.69 15.20
CA ASN A 58 -23.07 9.29 14.11
C ASN A 58 -22.45 8.20 13.23
N GLY A 59 -22.72 8.20 11.93
CA GLY A 59 -22.19 7.21 10.97
C GLY A 59 -20.68 7.01 11.01
N ALA A 60 -19.87 8.05 11.26
CA ALA A 60 -18.42 7.92 11.36
C ALA A 60 -17.97 7.20 12.64
N GLU A 61 -18.62 7.51 13.78
CA GLU A 61 -18.36 6.85 15.06
C GLU A 61 -18.94 5.43 15.08
N LEU A 62 -20.08 5.22 14.43
CA LEU A 62 -20.68 3.90 14.21
C LEU A 62 -19.75 2.99 13.41
N ARG A 63 -19.14 3.49 12.32
CA ARG A 63 -18.14 2.73 11.55
C ARG A 63 -16.95 2.32 12.42
N LYS A 64 -16.40 3.23 13.22
CA LYS A 64 -15.29 2.92 14.16
C LYS A 64 -15.72 1.90 15.20
N TYR A 65 -16.92 2.05 15.75
CA TYR A 65 -17.51 1.13 16.73
C TYR A 65 -17.66 -0.28 16.17
N LEU A 66 -18.24 -0.43 14.97
CA LEU A 66 -18.40 -1.70 14.27
C LEU A 66 -17.06 -2.36 13.94
N LEU A 67 -16.05 -1.58 13.52
CA LEU A 67 -14.69 -2.11 13.34
C LEU A 67 -14.08 -2.63 14.64
N GLY A 68 -14.41 -2.01 15.78
CA GLY A 68 -14.01 -2.50 17.10
C GLY A 68 -14.56 -3.91 17.36
N ILE A 69 -15.87 -4.09 17.16
CA ILE A 69 -16.53 -5.40 17.30
C ILE A 69 -15.96 -6.40 16.30
N ALA A 70 -15.84 -6.03 15.03
CA ALA A 70 -15.34 -6.90 13.97
C ALA A 70 -13.92 -7.42 14.24
N ARG A 71 -13.01 -6.59 14.76
CA ARG A 71 -11.67 -7.05 15.17
C ARG A 71 -11.71 -8.13 16.25
N HIS A 72 -12.62 -7.99 17.22
CA HIS A 72 -12.79 -9.01 18.26
C HIS A 72 -13.34 -10.32 17.68
N LYS A 73 -14.31 -10.24 16.76
CA LYS A 73 -14.87 -11.44 16.10
C LYS A 73 -13.90 -12.16 15.19
N VAL A 74 -13.07 -11.42 14.45
CA VAL A 74 -11.97 -12.00 13.66
C VAL A 74 -10.99 -12.72 14.57
N ALA A 75 -10.55 -12.10 15.68
CA ALA A 75 -9.65 -12.75 16.63
C ALA A 75 -10.28 -14.00 17.27
N ASP A 76 -11.58 -13.96 17.58
CA ASP A 76 -12.32 -15.13 18.09
C ASP A 76 -12.41 -16.26 17.06
N ALA A 77 -12.61 -15.95 15.78
CA ALA A 77 -12.64 -16.94 14.72
C ALA A 77 -11.28 -17.64 14.59
N HIS A 78 -10.17 -16.90 14.54
CA HIS A 78 -8.83 -17.50 14.54
C HIS A 78 -8.57 -18.36 15.78
N ARG A 79 -8.98 -17.89 16.97
CA ARG A 79 -8.89 -18.68 18.20
C ARG A 79 -9.71 -19.97 18.15
N ARG A 80 -10.86 -19.96 17.47
CA ARG A 80 -11.69 -21.16 17.25
C ARG A 80 -11.00 -22.10 16.27
N THR A 81 -10.61 -21.61 15.10
CA THR A 81 -9.91 -22.40 14.06
C THR A 81 -8.66 -23.06 14.63
N ALA A 82 -7.83 -22.32 15.37
CA ALA A 82 -6.63 -22.87 16.01
C ALA A 82 -6.92 -23.98 17.04
N ARG A 83 -8.11 -23.98 17.67
CA ARG A 83 -8.52 -25.06 18.59
C ARG A 83 -9.10 -26.25 17.85
N GLU A 84 -9.76 -26.03 16.71
CA GLU A 84 -10.35 -27.07 15.88
C GLU A 84 -9.29 -27.81 15.06
N GLU A 85 -8.30 -27.11 14.50
CA GLU A 85 -7.13 -27.70 13.81
C GLU A 85 -6.26 -28.58 14.72
N VAL A 86 -6.21 -28.28 16.01
CA VAL A 86 -5.48 -29.11 17.00
C VAL A 86 -6.26 -30.39 17.33
N ARG A 87 -7.56 -30.47 17.02
CA ARG A 87 -8.45 -31.55 17.46
C ARG A 87 -8.81 -32.56 16.38
N ASP A 88 -8.90 -32.14 15.13
CA ASP A 88 -9.01 -33.01 13.96
C ASP A 88 -7.84 -32.70 13.04
N PRO A 89 -6.96 -33.65 12.67
CA PRO A 89 -6.05 -33.45 11.54
C PRO A 89 -6.82 -33.75 10.26
N PRO A 90 -7.30 -32.74 9.48
CA PRO A 90 -7.95 -33.01 8.23
C PRO A 90 -6.87 -33.10 7.15
N GLU A 91 -6.86 -34.18 6.39
CA GLU A 91 -6.17 -34.22 5.11
C GLU A 91 -6.94 -33.33 4.12
N LEU A 92 -6.71 -32.02 4.17
CA LEU A 92 -7.30 -31.04 3.26
C LEU A 92 -6.20 -30.22 2.59
N VAL A 93 -6.23 -30.24 1.27
CA VAL A 93 -5.38 -29.48 0.36
C VAL A 93 -5.58 -27.99 0.63
N ALA A 94 -4.62 -27.38 1.31
CA ALA A 94 -4.58 -25.94 1.51
C ALA A 94 -4.59 -25.24 0.16
N SER A 95 -5.58 -24.38 -0.07
CA SER A 95 -5.49 -23.42 -1.16
C SER A 95 -4.30 -22.51 -0.83
N PRO A 96 -3.26 -22.44 -1.68
CA PRO A 96 -2.05 -21.73 -1.33
C PRO A 96 -2.40 -20.25 -1.09
N PRO A 97 -1.83 -19.63 -0.04
CA PRO A 97 -1.98 -18.20 0.16
C PRO A 97 -1.55 -17.45 -1.12
N PRO A 98 -2.07 -16.23 -1.35
CA PRO A 98 -1.64 -15.44 -2.49
C PRO A 98 -0.12 -15.34 -2.45
N VAL A 99 0.53 -15.70 -3.57
CA VAL A 99 1.98 -15.91 -3.69
C VAL A 99 2.81 -14.75 -3.09
N GLU A 100 2.24 -13.55 -3.06
CA GLU A 100 2.83 -12.35 -2.46
C GLU A 100 3.02 -12.43 -0.94
N GLU A 101 2.07 -12.98 -0.18
CA GLU A 101 2.15 -13.08 1.28
C GLU A 101 3.22 -14.07 1.71
N GLU A 102 3.24 -15.25 1.08
CA GLU A 102 4.29 -16.25 1.28
C GLU A 102 5.67 -15.75 0.86
N ALA A 103 5.75 -15.02 -0.26
CA ALA A 103 7.00 -14.45 -0.73
C ALA A 103 7.54 -13.40 0.25
N LEU A 104 6.65 -12.57 0.81
CA LEU A 104 7.01 -11.56 1.81
C LEU A 104 7.45 -12.20 3.13
N MET A 105 6.76 -13.24 3.61
CA MET A 105 7.14 -13.99 4.80
C MET A 105 8.51 -14.66 4.61
N ARG A 106 8.71 -15.37 3.50
CA ARG A 106 10.02 -15.98 3.17
C ARG A 106 11.13 -14.94 3.01
N TRP A 107 10.84 -13.76 2.48
CA TRP A 107 11.80 -12.67 2.43
C TRP A 107 12.13 -12.17 3.85
N ALA A 108 11.12 -11.97 4.70
CA ALA A 108 11.32 -11.50 6.08
C ALA A 108 12.17 -12.48 6.90
N GLU A 109 11.95 -13.78 6.74
CA GLU A 109 12.75 -14.85 7.34
C GLU A 109 14.20 -14.85 6.86
N ARG A 110 14.44 -14.66 5.55
CA ARG A 110 15.80 -14.58 4.99
C ARG A 110 16.58 -13.36 5.49
N GLN A 111 15.88 -12.26 5.73
CA GLN A 111 16.52 -11.03 6.19
C GLN A 111 16.84 -11.09 7.68
N ALA A 112 15.91 -11.57 8.50
CA ALA A 112 16.08 -11.59 9.94
C ALA A 112 17.36 -12.35 10.37
N PRO A 113 18.02 -11.92 11.46
CA PRO A 113 19.16 -12.65 12.01
C PRO A 113 18.80 -14.14 12.20
N ALA A 114 19.72 -15.04 11.88
CA ALA A 114 19.51 -16.50 12.01
C ALA A 114 19.52 -17.00 13.48
N THR A 115 19.08 -16.17 14.43
CA THR A 115 18.96 -16.53 15.84
C THR A 115 17.55 -17.01 16.14
N GLU A 116 17.43 -17.99 17.04
CA GLU A 116 16.12 -18.50 17.48
C GLU A 116 15.24 -17.39 18.09
N GLU A 117 15.86 -16.43 18.76
CA GLU A 117 15.15 -15.26 19.28
C GLU A 117 14.58 -14.37 18.17
N ALA A 118 15.29 -14.18 17.07
CA ALA A 118 14.80 -13.39 15.95
C ALA A 118 13.62 -14.08 15.26
N LYS A 119 13.72 -15.40 15.02
CA LYS A 119 12.63 -16.22 14.49
C LYS A 119 11.38 -16.15 15.38
N LYS A 120 11.55 -16.33 16.69
CA LYS A 120 10.45 -16.22 17.65
C LYS A 120 9.80 -14.83 17.64
N THR A 121 10.61 -13.77 17.54
CA THR A 121 10.08 -12.39 17.42
C THR A 121 9.31 -12.19 16.11
N LEU A 122 9.75 -12.82 15.03
CA LEU A 122 9.05 -12.82 13.75
C LEU A 122 7.69 -13.53 13.83
N THR A 123 7.63 -14.69 14.48
CA THR A 123 6.37 -15.40 14.74
C THR A 123 5.39 -14.54 15.54
N TRP A 124 5.88 -13.81 16.56
CA TRP A 124 5.04 -12.86 17.29
C TRP A 124 4.51 -11.72 16.42
N MET A 125 5.32 -11.22 15.48
CA MET A 125 4.90 -10.18 14.54
C MET A 125 3.86 -10.67 13.54
N ALA A 126 3.97 -11.92 13.06
CA ALA A 126 2.98 -12.54 12.19
C ALA A 126 1.62 -12.65 12.90
N ARG A 127 1.62 -13.24 14.10
CA ARG A 127 0.43 -13.34 14.98
C ARG A 127 -0.20 -11.98 15.31
N GLU A 128 0.63 -10.96 15.54
CA GLU A 128 0.14 -9.58 15.76
C GLU A 128 -0.50 -9.00 14.48
N GLY A 129 0.05 -9.30 13.29
CA GLY A 129 -0.53 -8.93 12.00
C GLY A 129 -1.88 -9.60 11.74
N GLU A 130 -2.07 -10.82 12.22
CA GLU A 130 -3.33 -11.57 12.24
C GLU A 130 -4.35 -11.01 13.25
N GLY A 131 -3.96 -10.02 14.05
CA GLY A 131 -4.83 -9.32 14.98
C GLY A 131 -4.74 -9.80 16.42
N GLU A 132 -3.82 -10.71 16.74
CA GLU A 132 -3.56 -11.10 18.12
C GLU A 132 -2.89 -9.96 18.90
N LYS A 133 -3.34 -9.75 20.14
CA LYS A 133 -2.72 -8.73 21.01
C LYS A 133 -1.39 -9.25 21.55
N LEU A 134 -0.36 -8.40 21.56
CA LEU A 134 0.96 -8.74 22.10
C LEU A 134 0.93 -9.19 23.57
N GLU A 135 -0.08 -8.77 24.34
CA GLU A 135 -0.29 -9.23 25.71
C GLU A 135 -0.74 -10.69 25.79
N SER A 136 -1.54 -11.16 24.83
CA SER A 136 -1.97 -12.57 24.71
C SER A 136 -0.76 -13.46 24.39
N ILE A 137 0.04 -13.04 23.41
CA ILE A 137 1.27 -13.72 23.02
C ILE A 137 2.25 -13.79 24.20
N ALA A 138 2.36 -12.69 24.96
CA ALA A 138 3.22 -12.62 26.14
C ALA A 138 2.80 -13.62 27.24
N GLU A 139 1.50 -13.76 27.49
CA GLU A 139 0.93 -14.69 28.46
C GLU A 139 1.18 -16.15 28.05
N GLU A 140 0.90 -16.50 26.79
CA GLU A 140 1.12 -17.84 26.24
C GLU A 140 2.61 -18.25 26.27
N GLU A 141 3.49 -17.32 25.89
CA GLU A 141 4.94 -17.56 25.81
C GLU A 141 5.65 -17.45 27.17
N GLN A 142 4.91 -17.09 28.23
CA GLN A 142 5.42 -16.82 29.58
C GLN A 142 6.55 -15.77 29.59
N VAL A 143 6.41 -14.73 28.76
CA VAL A 143 7.37 -13.62 28.65
C VAL A 143 6.71 -12.32 29.10
N PRO A 144 7.39 -11.42 29.82
CA PRO A 144 6.81 -10.12 30.17
C PRO A 144 6.37 -9.32 28.93
N ALA A 145 5.14 -8.80 28.92
CA ALA A 145 4.56 -8.06 27.79
C ALA A 145 5.44 -6.88 27.32
N ALA A 146 6.11 -6.19 28.25
CA ALA A 146 7.04 -5.12 27.92
C ALA A 146 8.22 -5.60 27.05
N ARG A 147 8.72 -6.82 27.29
CA ARG A 147 9.83 -7.42 26.53
C ARG A 147 9.39 -7.82 25.13
N VAL A 148 8.17 -8.35 24.98
CA VAL A 148 7.58 -8.66 23.67
C VAL A 148 7.46 -7.39 22.84
N ARG A 149 6.82 -6.34 23.38
CA ARG A 149 6.68 -5.04 22.69
C ARG A 149 8.02 -4.44 22.30
N GLN A 150 9.01 -4.49 23.18
CA GLN A 150 10.35 -3.95 22.90
C GLN A 150 11.04 -4.73 21.77
N ARG A 151 10.99 -6.06 21.79
CA ARG A 151 11.59 -6.91 20.75
C ARG A 151 10.93 -6.70 19.40
N VAL A 152 9.59 -6.72 19.36
CA VAL A 152 8.81 -6.44 18.14
C VAL A 152 9.14 -5.05 17.60
N SER A 153 9.19 -4.03 18.47
CA SER A 153 9.55 -2.68 18.03
C SER A 153 10.96 -2.59 17.46
N ARG A 154 11.94 -3.28 18.05
CA ARG A 154 13.32 -3.31 17.52
C ARG A 154 13.39 -4.03 16.18
N MET A 155 12.73 -5.18 16.07
CA MET A 155 12.67 -5.96 14.82
C MET A 155 12.02 -5.15 13.69
N ARG A 156 10.91 -4.45 13.97
CA ARG A 156 10.26 -3.58 12.98
C ARG A 156 11.16 -2.45 12.49
N ARG A 157 11.94 -1.82 13.37
CA ARG A 157 12.90 -0.76 12.98
C ARG A 157 14.00 -1.34 12.10
N TRP A 158 14.58 -2.44 12.54
CA TRP A 158 15.63 -3.16 11.81
C TRP A 158 15.17 -3.58 10.41
N MET A 159 13.96 -4.14 10.27
CA MET A 159 13.39 -4.52 8.97
C MET A 159 13.15 -3.32 8.05
N LYS A 160 12.64 -2.20 8.60
CA LYS A 160 12.42 -0.97 7.82
C LYS A 160 13.73 -0.41 7.27
N GLU A 161 14.78 -0.38 8.08
CA GLU A 161 16.10 0.07 7.64
C GLU A 161 16.65 -0.79 6.49
N ARG A 162 16.49 -2.13 6.60
CA ARG A 162 16.93 -3.06 5.56
C ARG A 162 16.14 -2.91 4.27
N TRP A 163 14.82 -2.76 4.38
CA TRP A 163 13.94 -2.59 3.23
C TRP A 163 14.19 -1.25 2.51
N LEU A 164 14.41 -0.17 3.26
CA LEU A 164 14.79 1.13 2.68
C LEU A 164 16.12 1.06 1.94
N ALA A 165 17.10 0.31 2.45
CA ALA A 165 18.39 0.11 1.76
C ALA A 165 18.21 -0.65 0.43
N GLU A 166 17.39 -1.70 0.40
CA GLU A 166 17.07 -2.42 -0.84
C GLU A 166 16.35 -1.52 -1.86
N LEU A 167 15.36 -0.74 -1.42
CA LEU A 167 14.65 0.20 -2.29
C LEU A 167 15.58 1.29 -2.85
N ALA A 168 16.50 1.81 -2.03
CA ALA A 168 17.49 2.79 -2.47
C ALA A 168 18.44 2.20 -3.53
N ALA A 169 18.86 0.93 -3.37
CA ALA A 169 19.69 0.24 -4.36
C ALA A 169 18.96 0.04 -5.69
N VAL A 170 17.70 -0.38 -5.66
CA VAL A 170 16.86 -0.53 -6.86
C VAL A 170 16.66 0.83 -7.56
N ALA A 171 16.39 1.89 -6.80
CA ALA A 171 16.25 3.24 -7.35
C ALA A 171 17.56 3.73 -8.00
N ALA A 172 18.71 3.49 -7.38
CA ALA A 172 20.02 3.84 -7.95
C ALA A 172 20.31 3.08 -9.25
N LEU A 173 19.98 1.79 -9.32
CA LEU A 173 20.10 1.00 -10.55
C LEU A 173 19.17 1.50 -11.66
N ALA A 174 17.93 1.88 -11.33
CA ALA A 174 16.99 2.46 -12.28
C ALA A 174 17.51 3.80 -12.84
N VAL A 175 18.05 4.67 -11.98
CA VAL A 175 18.69 5.93 -12.42
C VAL A 175 19.89 5.65 -13.32
N LEU A 176 20.75 4.69 -12.96
CA LEU A 176 21.89 4.30 -13.79
C LEU A 176 21.45 3.78 -15.16
N ALA A 177 20.41 2.94 -15.22
CA ALA A 177 19.86 2.43 -16.46
C ALA A 177 19.32 3.55 -17.36
N VAL A 178 18.63 4.55 -16.78
CA VAL A 178 18.14 5.73 -17.52
C VAL A 178 19.31 6.57 -18.04
N VAL A 179 20.37 6.76 -17.25
CA VAL A 179 21.57 7.47 -17.70
C VAL A 179 22.26 6.73 -18.84
N LEU A 180 22.45 5.41 -18.72
CA LEU A 180 23.04 4.60 -19.79
C LEU A 180 22.18 4.63 -21.06
N TRP A 181 20.86 4.56 -20.92
CA TRP A 181 19.94 4.66 -22.05
C TRP A 181 20.02 6.03 -22.74
N ARG A 182 20.11 7.13 -21.96
CA ARG A 182 20.34 8.49 -22.49
C ARG A 182 21.66 8.58 -23.25
N VAL A 183 22.76 8.10 -22.66
CA VAL A 183 24.08 8.11 -23.29
C VAL A 183 24.11 7.25 -24.57
N ALA A 184 23.40 6.12 -24.58
CA ALA A 184 23.28 5.28 -25.77
C ALA A 184 22.51 5.96 -26.89
N GLN A 185 21.42 6.68 -26.58
CA GLN A 185 20.69 7.47 -27.58
C GLN A 185 21.54 8.59 -28.18
N ASP A 186 22.36 9.26 -27.36
CA ASP A 186 23.29 10.29 -27.84
C ASP A 186 24.43 9.71 -28.70
N ALA A 187 24.75 8.43 -28.54
CA ALA A 187 25.77 7.71 -29.33
C ALA A 187 25.24 7.12 -30.65
N GLU A 188 23.91 7.13 -30.86
CA GLU A 188 23.24 6.67 -32.09
C GLU A 188 23.11 7.76 -33.16
N ASP A 189 23.89 8.85 -33.07
CA ASP A 189 24.39 9.54 -34.26
C ASP A 189 25.73 8.88 -34.65
N PRO A 190 25.76 7.69 -35.29
CA PRO A 190 26.96 7.27 -35.99
C PRO A 190 27.16 8.33 -37.07
N GLU A 191 28.11 9.23 -36.82
CA GLU A 191 28.78 10.01 -37.85
C GLU A 191 29.01 9.05 -39.02
N GLU A 192 28.21 9.22 -40.07
CA GLU A 192 28.18 8.36 -41.24
C GLU A 192 29.62 8.22 -41.72
N ALA A 193 30.26 7.10 -41.36
CA ALA A 193 31.51 6.71 -41.96
C ALA A 193 31.16 6.49 -43.42
N ILE A 194 31.50 7.49 -44.25
CA ILE A 194 31.27 7.55 -45.68
C ILE A 194 31.96 6.34 -46.31
N LEU A 195 31.25 5.21 -46.35
CA LEU A 195 31.56 4.13 -47.27
C LEU A 195 31.28 4.70 -48.66
N PRO A 196 32.22 4.63 -49.62
CA PRO A 196 31.96 5.04 -50.99
C PRO A 196 30.83 4.15 -51.54
N LEU A 197 29.63 4.73 -51.62
CA LEU A 197 28.46 4.03 -52.17
C LEU A 197 28.71 3.74 -53.64
N PRO A 198 28.44 2.51 -54.14
CA PRO A 198 28.36 2.26 -55.57
C PRO A 198 27.27 3.15 -56.18
N ASP A 199 27.58 3.72 -57.36
CA ASP A 199 26.78 4.69 -58.12
C ASP A 199 25.31 4.74 -57.73
N ARG A 200 24.99 5.69 -56.84
CA ARG A 200 23.63 6.01 -56.43
C ARG A 200 22.82 6.36 -57.69
N VAL A 201 21.80 5.54 -57.96
CA VAL A 201 20.61 5.96 -58.71
C VAL A 201 20.22 7.35 -58.19
N PRO A 202 20.02 8.37 -59.05
CA PRO A 202 19.66 9.71 -58.59
C PRO A 202 18.44 9.59 -57.69
N ALA A 203 18.55 10.08 -56.46
CA ALA A 203 17.43 10.16 -55.54
C ALA A 203 16.26 10.82 -56.28
N PRO A 204 15.02 10.30 -56.15
CA PRO A 204 13.86 10.94 -56.74
C PRO A 204 13.89 12.39 -56.28
N SER A 205 14.00 13.31 -57.24
CA SER A 205 13.95 14.74 -56.96
C SER A 205 12.62 15.03 -56.29
N ASP A 206 12.63 15.24 -54.97
CA ASP A 206 11.46 15.64 -54.20
C ASP A 206 10.93 16.94 -54.79
N THR A 207 9.91 16.82 -55.63
CA THR A 207 9.25 18.00 -56.13
C THR A 207 8.58 18.72 -54.95
N PRO A 208 8.48 20.06 -54.97
CA PRO A 208 7.73 20.79 -53.93
C PRO A 208 6.32 20.23 -53.71
N LEU A 209 5.72 19.67 -54.77
CA LEU A 209 4.41 19.02 -54.72
C LEU A 209 4.42 17.71 -53.94
N ASP A 210 5.44 16.87 -54.09
CA ASP A 210 5.56 15.62 -53.33
C ASP A 210 5.80 15.89 -51.86
N ARG A 211 6.61 16.91 -51.55
CA ARG A 211 6.77 17.40 -50.16
C ARG A 211 5.45 17.91 -49.58
N ALA A 212 4.67 18.67 -50.35
CA ALA A 212 3.37 19.14 -49.90
C ALA A 212 2.37 18.00 -49.64
N ARG A 213 2.43 16.91 -50.43
CA ARG A 213 1.61 15.71 -50.21
C ARG A 213 2.01 14.97 -48.93
N ALA A 214 3.31 14.83 -48.68
CA ALA A 214 3.82 14.22 -47.45
C ALA A 214 3.38 15.00 -46.20
N LEU A 215 3.58 16.33 -46.19
CA LEU A 215 3.17 17.19 -45.07
C LEU A 215 1.65 17.10 -44.80
N ARG A 216 0.82 17.02 -45.85
CA ARG A 216 -0.63 16.81 -45.68
C ARG A 216 -0.95 15.47 -45.04
N ALA A 217 -0.30 14.38 -45.46
CA ALA A 217 -0.52 13.06 -44.90
C ALA A 217 -0.16 13.02 -43.40
N ASP A 218 0.99 13.60 -43.04
CA ASP A 218 1.43 13.69 -41.64
C ASP A 218 0.50 14.56 -40.81
N ALA A 219 0.05 15.70 -41.35
CA ALA A 219 -0.87 16.59 -40.66
C ALA A 219 -2.21 15.92 -40.35
N LEU A 220 -2.78 15.18 -41.31
CA LEU A 220 -4.03 14.44 -41.12
C LEU A 220 -3.89 13.38 -40.02
N TRP A 221 -2.76 12.67 -39.98
CA TRP A 221 -2.45 11.72 -38.91
C TRP A 221 -2.36 12.38 -37.52
N TRP A 222 -1.76 13.58 -37.42
CA TRP A 222 -1.75 14.34 -36.17
C TRP A 222 -3.14 14.80 -35.74
N CYS A 223 -3.99 15.17 -36.69
CA CYS A 223 -5.39 15.53 -36.44
C CYS A 223 -6.19 14.36 -35.86
N GLU A 224 -6.02 13.14 -36.39
CA GLU A 224 -6.68 11.93 -35.87
C GLU A 224 -6.29 11.59 -34.43
N ARG A 225 -5.05 11.91 -34.03
CA ARG A 225 -4.54 11.69 -32.66
C ARG A 225 -4.96 12.77 -31.65
N GLY A 226 -5.68 13.80 -32.08
CA GLY A 226 -6.09 14.93 -31.22
C GLY A 226 -4.98 15.97 -30.97
N SER A 227 -3.85 15.88 -31.68
CA SER A 227 -2.76 16.86 -31.61
C SER A 227 -3.04 18.06 -32.52
N TYR A 228 -4.15 18.77 -32.25
CA TYR A 228 -4.71 19.78 -33.15
C TYR A 228 -3.79 20.96 -33.45
N ARG A 229 -2.88 21.34 -32.55
CA ARG A 229 -1.91 22.43 -32.80
C ARG A 229 -0.92 22.06 -33.90
N ILE A 230 -0.29 20.89 -33.79
CA ILE A 230 0.69 20.38 -34.77
C ILE A 230 0.01 20.16 -36.12
N CYS A 231 -1.21 19.60 -36.12
CA CYS A 231 -1.98 19.42 -37.35
C CYS A 231 -2.17 20.73 -38.12
N VAL A 232 -2.53 21.83 -37.46
CA VAL A 232 -2.73 23.13 -38.14
C VAL A 232 -1.41 23.69 -38.67
N GLU A 233 -0.32 23.58 -37.91
CA GLU A 233 1.01 24.03 -38.33
C GLU A 233 1.50 23.31 -39.59
N GLU A 234 1.37 21.97 -39.63
CA GLU A 234 1.76 21.14 -40.79
C GLU A 234 0.88 21.39 -42.02
N LEU A 235 -0.44 21.57 -41.83
CA LEU A 235 -1.35 21.96 -42.92
C LEU A 235 -1.00 23.35 -43.49
N ASP A 236 -0.55 24.29 -42.65
CA ASP A 236 -0.10 25.61 -43.11
C ASP A 236 1.23 25.55 -43.85
N ALA A 237 2.17 24.70 -43.41
CA ALA A 237 3.41 24.43 -44.14
C ALA A 237 3.12 23.80 -45.52
N ALA A 238 2.22 22.82 -45.57
CA ALA A 238 1.82 22.18 -46.82
C ALA A 238 1.14 23.17 -47.79
N LYS A 239 0.28 24.05 -47.28
CA LYS A 239 -0.39 25.09 -48.06
C LYS A 239 0.58 26.07 -48.73
N GLN A 240 1.70 26.38 -48.08
CA GLN A 240 2.73 27.26 -48.67
C GLN A 240 3.37 26.62 -49.91
N LEU A 241 3.44 25.28 -49.95
CA LEU A 241 4.02 24.53 -51.07
C LEU A 241 2.99 24.18 -52.15
N ASP A 242 1.74 23.90 -51.77
CA ASP A 242 0.64 23.54 -52.68
C ASP A 242 -0.71 24.16 -52.22
N PRO A 243 -0.98 25.42 -52.57
CA PRO A 243 -2.24 26.09 -52.22
C PRO A 243 -3.48 25.44 -52.84
N THR A 244 -3.33 24.74 -53.97
CA THR A 244 -4.42 24.04 -54.65
C THR A 244 -4.79 22.77 -53.87
N GLY A 245 -3.79 22.03 -53.39
CA GLY A 245 -3.99 20.86 -52.53
C GLY A 245 -4.64 21.17 -51.18
N ASP A 246 -4.45 22.38 -50.63
CA ASP A 246 -5.15 22.84 -49.41
C ASP A 246 -6.67 22.93 -49.62
N GLN A 247 -7.16 23.07 -50.85
CA GLN A 247 -8.60 23.12 -51.16
C GLN A 247 -9.27 21.73 -51.13
N ALA A 248 -8.53 20.65 -50.91
CA ALA A 248 -9.11 19.32 -50.79
C ALA A 248 -10.12 19.26 -49.62
N PRO A 249 -11.30 18.62 -49.80
CA PRO A 249 -12.36 18.65 -48.79
C PRO A 249 -11.94 18.00 -47.46
N GLU A 250 -11.09 16.98 -47.52
CA GLU A 250 -10.50 16.32 -46.34
C GLU A 250 -9.61 17.26 -45.52
N VAL A 251 -8.80 18.10 -46.18
CA VAL A 251 -7.90 19.07 -45.54
C VAL A 251 -8.70 20.19 -44.88
N GLN A 252 -9.74 20.69 -45.57
CA GLN A 252 -10.62 21.73 -45.00
C GLN A 252 -11.41 21.23 -43.80
N ALA A 253 -11.93 20.00 -43.85
CA ALA A 253 -12.63 19.37 -42.73
C ALA A 253 -11.71 19.20 -41.51
N ALA A 254 -10.49 18.68 -41.70
CA ALA A 254 -9.51 18.51 -40.64
C ALA A 254 -9.12 19.86 -40.00
N ARG A 255 -8.92 20.90 -40.83
CA ARG A 255 -8.58 22.24 -40.36
C ARG A 255 -9.71 22.88 -39.56
N GLU A 256 -10.96 22.72 -40.00
CA GLU A 256 -12.12 23.21 -39.25
C GLU A 256 -12.28 22.49 -37.92
N GLN A 257 -12.16 21.16 -37.90
CA GLN A 257 -12.19 20.35 -36.68
C GLN A 257 -11.10 20.79 -35.69
N ALA A 258 -9.86 20.92 -36.15
CA ALA A 258 -8.73 21.33 -35.31
C ALA A 258 -8.96 22.73 -34.72
N ARG A 259 -9.46 23.69 -35.51
CA ARG A 259 -9.79 25.04 -35.02
C ARG A 259 -10.93 25.03 -34.00
N ARG A 260 -11.98 24.25 -34.22
CA ARG A 260 -13.09 24.09 -33.26
C ARG A 260 -12.57 23.51 -31.94
N ALA A 261 -11.71 22.49 -32.00
CA ALA A 261 -11.14 21.87 -30.82
C ALA A 261 -10.20 22.80 -30.04
N LEU A 262 -9.41 23.64 -30.73
CA LEU A 262 -8.54 24.63 -30.10
C LEU A 262 -9.31 25.83 -29.52
N THR A 263 -10.48 26.15 -30.07
CA THR A 263 -11.30 27.30 -29.61
C THR A 263 -12.27 26.89 -28.50
N THR A 264 -12.75 25.65 -28.52
CA THR A 264 -13.67 25.15 -27.49
C THR A 264 -12.86 24.91 -26.22
N PRO A 265 -13.13 25.63 -25.12
CA PRO A 265 -12.46 25.33 -23.86
C PRO A 265 -12.76 23.87 -23.49
N PRO A 266 -11.79 23.12 -22.97
CA PRO A 266 -12.02 21.74 -22.58
C PRO A 266 -13.25 21.70 -21.67
N PRO A 267 -14.18 20.76 -21.87
CA PRO A 267 -15.36 20.68 -21.03
C PRO A 267 -14.87 20.63 -19.59
N VAL A 268 -15.21 21.66 -18.81
CA VAL A 268 -14.94 21.67 -17.37
C VAL A 268 -15.55 20.36 -16.88
N PRO A 269 -14.78 19.46 -16.27
CA PRO A 269 -15.31 18.20 -15.80
C PRO A 269 -16.48 18.56 -14.89
N THR A 270 -17.68 18.34 -15.42
CA THR A 270 -18.91 18.68 -14.71
C THR A 270 -18.95 17.64 -13.62
N SER A 271 -18.42 18.02 -12.46
CA SER A 271 -18.63 17.33 -11.20
C SER A 271 -20.12 17.09 -11.15
N THR A 272 -20.51 15.85 -11.36
CA THR A 272 -21.89 15.41 -11.32
C THR A 272 -22.39 15.73 -9.93
N GLU A 273 -23.02 16.90 -9.79
CA GLU A 273 -23.83 17.26 -8.63
C GLU A 273 -24.91 16.18 -8.57
N ARG A 274 -24.69 15.27 -7.62
CA ARG A 274 -25.65 14.26 -7.25
C ARG A 274 -26.84 15.02 -6.66
N ASP A 275 -27.89 15.13 -7.45
CA ASP A 275 -29.20 15.68 -7.08
C ASP A 275 -29.69 15.03 -5.76
N THR A 276 -29.46 15.69 -4.63
CA THR A 276 -30.22 15.49 -3.40
C THR A 276 -31.19 16.65 -3.26
N LYS A 277 -32.34 16.50 -3.92
CA LYS A 277 -33.52 17.32 -3.71
C LYS A 277 -34.31 16.74 -2.54
N GLY A 278 -34.37 17.47 -1.43
CA GLY A 278 -35.09 17.09 -0.23
C GLY A 278 -35.15 18.22 0.79
N GLU A 279 -35.97 19.20 0.47
CA GLU A 279 -36.78 20.05 1.37
C GLU A 279 -36.16 20.49 2.71
N VAL A 280 -35.74 21.76 2.74
CA VAL A 280 -35.42 22.50 3.97
C VAL A 280 -36.71 23.03 4.55
N ASP A 281 -37.03 22.62 5.79
CA ASP A 281 -37.90 23.39 6.67
C ASP A 281 -37.10 24.01 7.82
N GLU A 282 -37.46 25.27 8.04
CA GLU A 282 -36.87 26.36 8.76
C GLU A 282 -36.93 26.23 10.29
N LYS A 283 -35.76 26.22 10.98
CA LYS A 283 -35.49 27.03 12.21
C LYS A 283 -34.12 26.75 12.81
N ALA A 284 -33.23 27.73 12.76
CA ALA A 284 -31.99 27.76 13.55
C ALA A 284 -32.11 28.84 14.65
N PRO A 285 -31.99 28.50 15.95
CA PRO A 285 -31.66 29.48 16.98
C PRO A 285 -30.14 29.63 17.15
N ALA A 286 -29.76 30.83 17.58
CA ALA A 286 -28.41 31.39 17.70
C ALA A 286 -27.34 30.52 18.42
N PRO A 287 -26.04 30.75 18.13
CA PRO A 287 -24.95 30.00 18.73
C PRO A 287 -24.73 30.38 20.20
N LYS A 288 -24.87 29.39 21.10
CA LYS A 288 -24.37 29.51 22.47
C LYS A 288 -22.84 29.35 22.49
N LYS A 289 -22.17 30.36 23.04
CA LYS A 289 -20.73 30.36 23.37
C LYS A 289 -20.38 29.14 24.22
N VAL A 290 -19.54 28.26 23.69
CA VAL A 290 -18.91 27.17 24.45
C VAL A 290 -17.62 27.72 25.08
N ALA A 291 -17.48 27.51 26.38
CA ALA A 291 -16.33 27.90 27.19
C ALA A 291 -15.05 27.15 26.77
N PRO A 292 -13.86 27.75 26.94
CA PRO A 292 -12.61 27.08 26.61
C PRO A 292 -12.32 25.91 27.57
N PRO A 293 -11.73 24.80 27.07
CA PRO A 293 -11.35 23.68 27.93
C PRO A 293 -10.20 24.04 28.89
N PRO A 294 -10.17 23.41 30.09
CA PRO A 294 -9.19 23.73 31.12
C PRO A 294 -7.76 23.31 30.71
N LYS A 295 -6.80 24.16 31.09
CA LYS A 295 -5.36 23.97 30.86
C LYS A 295 -4.86 22.67 31.53
N PRO A 296 -4.01 21.87 30.87
CA PRO A 296 -3.39 20.72 31.50
C PRO A 296 -2.36 21.16 32.56
N VAL A 297 -2.44 20.50 33.72
CA VAL A 297 -1.52 20.65 34.86
C VAL A 297 -0.17 20.01 34.51
N PRO A 298 0.98 20.66 34.80
CA PRO A 298 2.29 20.11 34.49
C PRO A 298 2.77 19.15 35.59
N THR A 299 2.79 17.86 35.30
CA THR A 299 3.46 16.87 36.16
C THR A 299 4.95 16.85 35.83
N SER A 300 5.71 17.67 36.55
CA SER A 300 7.17 17.67 36.55
C SER A 300 7.69 16.86 37.72
N VAL A 301 8.10 15.61 37.50
CA VAL A 301 9.04 14.91 38.39
C VAL A 301 10.04 14.15 37.52
N LYS A 302 11.23 14.74 37.35
CA LYS A 302 12.42 14.07 36.81
C LYS A 302 13.03 13.20 37.91
N PRO A 303 13.33 11.91 37.67
CA PRO A 303 14.29 11.19 38.50
C PRO A 303 15.69 11.66 38.16
N LYS A 304 16.45 12.03 39.19
CA LYS A 304 17.86 12.39 39.14
C LYS A 304 18.65 11.09 38.96
N LEU A 305 19.40 10.96 37.86
CA LEU A 305 20.30 9.84 37.60
C LEU A 305 21.70 10.28 38.04
N ASP A 306 22.28 9.58 39.00
CA ASP A 306 23.63 9.84 39.49
C ASP A 306 24.68 9.40 38.44
N PRO A 307 25.65 10.25 38.06
CA PRO A 307 26.68 9.91 37.11
C PRO A 307 27.96 9.47 37.85
N GLU A 308 28.01 8.22 38.33
CA GLU A 308 29.24 7.70 38.96
C GLU A 308 29.40 6.17 38.83
N LEU A 309 29.12 5.59 37.65
CA LEU A 309 29.33 4.15 37.43
C LEU A 309 29.75 3.77 36.00
N LEU A 310 30.53 4.64 35.35
CA LEU A 310 31.21 4.34 34.09
C LEU A 310 32.68 4.75 34.19
N ASP A 311 33.42 4.11 35.10
CA ASP A 311 34.87 3.99 34.92
C ASP A 311 35.39 2.74 35.65
N ARG A 312 35.33 1.59 34.98
CA ARG A 312 36.14 0.43 35.37
C ARG A 312 36.47 -0.45 34.19
N GLY A 313 37.53 -0.04 33.49
CA GLY A 313 38.67 -0.92 33.22
C GLY A 313 38.50 -1.97 32.12
N THR A 314 38.79 -1.56 30.89
CA THR A 314 39.40 -2.42 29.89
C THR A 314 40.90 -2.53 30.16
N GLU A 315 41.37 -3.61 30.80
CA GLU A 315 42.78 -4.01 30.69
C GLU A 315 42.94 -5.54 30.72
N ASN A 316 43.50 -6.07 29.63
CA ASN A 316 44.44 -7.18 29.55
C ASN A 316 44.27 -8.38 30.50
N GLU A 317 43.85 -9.53 29.94
CA GLU A 317 44.42 -10.80 30.40
C GLU A 317 44.82 -11.71 29.23
N LYS A 318 46.14 -11.82 29.07
CA LYS A 318 46.86 -12.69 28.15
C LYS A 318 46.54 -14.15 28.45
N ALA A 319 46.45 -14.92 27.38
CA ALA A 319 46.41 -16.37 27.35
C ALA A 319 47.39 -17.03 28.34
N LYS A 320 46.85 -17.92 29.20
CA LYS A 320 47.62 -18.97 29.88
C LYS A 320 47.20 -20.34 29.34
N PRO A 321 48.16 -21.27 29.18
CA PRO A 321 47.97 -22.51 28.44
C PRO A 321 47.20 -23.59 29.23
N VAL A 322 46.41 -24.36 28.49
CA VAL A 322 45.66 -25.55 28.93
C VAL A 322 46.63 -26.64 29.44
N PRO A 323 46.44 -27.20 30.65
CA PRO A 323 47.20 -28.36 31.09
C PRO A 323 46.67 -29.66 30.44
N LYS A 324 47.60 -30.38 29.79
CA LYS A 324 47.42 -31.74 29.26
C LYS A 324 46.98 -32.69 30.38
N GLN A 325 45.78 -33.27 30.26
CA GLN A 325 45.39 -34.42 31.08
C GLN A 325 46.23 -35.64 30.70
N ARG A 326 46.92 -36.19 31.70
CA ARG A 326 47.72 -37.41 31.64
C ARG A 326 46.82 -38.63 31.53
N LYS A 327 47.13 -39.45 30.53
CA LYS A 327 46.72 -40.85 30.37
C LYS A 327 47.65 -41.71 31.25
N LYS A 328 47.10 -42.42 32.24
CA LYS A 328 47.72 -43.55 32.97
C LYS A 328 46.60 -44.22 33.76
N GLY A 329 46.12 -45.39 33.37
CA GLY A 329 46.70 -46.72 33.61
C GLY A 329 45.66 -47.45 34.48
N ASP A 330 44.98 -48.45 33.93
CA ASP A 330 45.23 -49.88 34.24
C ASP A 330 44.97 -50.22 35.72
N ASP A 331 43.89 -50.96 35.97
CA ASP A 331 43.96 -52.35 36.45
C ASP A 331 42.68 -52.79 37.19
N ASP A 332 42.37 -54.06 36.97
CA ASP A 332 41.63 -54.98 37.84
C ASP A 332 40.18 -54.68 38.22
N PHE A 333 39.25 -55.45 37.61
CA PHE A 333 38.40 -56.32 38.42
C PHE A 333 37.92 -57.55 37.63
N LEU A 334 38.62 -58.65 37.83
CA LEU A 334 38.18 -60.02 37.58
C LEU A 334 37.21 -60.48 38.68
N LYS A 335 36.21 -61.28 38.28
CA LYS A 335 35.43 -62.25 39.08
C LYS A 335 34.39 -61.69 40.07
N LYS A 336 33.11 -61.97 39.80
CA LYS A 336 32.47 -63.24 40.20
C LYS A 336 31.19 -63.50 39.44
#